data_AF-A0A354BK60-F1
#
_entry.id   AF-A0A354BK60-F1
#
_cell.length_a   1.000
_cell.length_b   1.000
_cell.length_c   1.000
_cell.angle_alpha   90.00
_cell.angle_beta   90.00
_cell.angle_gamma   90.00
#
_symmetry.space_group_name_H-M   'P 1'
#
loop_
_entity.id
_entity.type
_entity.pdbx_description
1 polymer ?
#
loop_
_entity_poly.entity_id
_entity_poly.type
_entity_poly.pdbx_seq_one_letter_code
_entity_poly.pdbx_strand_id
1 'polypeptide(L)'
;MGSEQAAVAVAKRLKTDAALIGLVSMYQERVGSRLGAHPPAIVGFQAKVIAVDGQVLWAGEYYERQRPMTEDLLGFLQRWSFVTAAELAEYGVDEVLKEFPFGSGEER
;
A
#
# COMPACT_ATOMS: atom_id res chain seq x y z
N MET A 1 -8.90 -2.92 -15.74
CA MET A 1 -9.70 -4.13 -16.02
C MET A 1 -8.86 -5.37 -16.40
N GLY A 2 -7.57 -5.27 -16.75
CA GLY A 2 -6.76 -6.46 -17.10
C GLY A 2 -6.20 -7.27 -15.92
N SER A 3 -5.82 -6.60 -14.83
CA SER A 3 -5.19 -7.25 -13.66
C SER A 3 -6.15 -8.17 -12.90
N GLU A 4 -7.41 -7.78 -12.73
CA GLU A 4 -8.43 -8.55 -12.01
C GLU A 4 -8.76 -9.88 -12.72
N GLN A 5 -8.86 -9.86 -14.06
CA GLN A 5 -9.06 -11.07 -14.85
C GLN A 5 -7.87 -12.03 -14.73
N ALA A 6 -6.64 -11.49 -14.70
CA ALA A 6 -5.44 -12.29 -14.47
C ALA A 6 -5.45 -12.93 -13.08
N ALA A 7 -5.88 -12.20 -12.04
CA ALA A 7 -6.02 -12.75 -10.68
C ALA A 7 -7.01 -13.91 -10.64
N VAL A 8 -8.19 -13.76 -11.28
CA VAL A 8 -9.19 -14.84 -11.39
C VAL A 8 -8.63 -16.05 -12.14
N ALA A 9 -7.91 -15.83 -13.25
CA ALA A 9 -7.30 -16.91 -14.02
C ALA A 9 -6.25 -17.68 -13.20
N VAL A 10 -5.45 -16.97 -12.41
CA VAL A 10 -4.47 -17.57 -11.49
C VAL A 10 -5.17 -18.37 -10.39
N ALA A 11 -6.20 -17.82 -9.74
CA ALA A 11 -6.96 -18.53 -8.71
C ALA A 11 -7.55 -19.85 -9.24
N LYS A 12 -8.15 -19.82 -10.45
CA LYS A 12 -8.66 -21.01 -11.14
C LYS A 12 -7.55 -22.03 -11.41
N ARG A 13 -6.41 -21.59 -11.94
CA ARG A 13 -5.28 -22.46 -12.29
C ARG A 13 -4.67 -23.12 -11.06
N LEU A 14 -4.59 -22.39 -9.95
CA LEU A 14 -4.01 -22.86 -8.69
C LEU A 14 -5.03 -23.57 -7.80
N LYS A 15 -6.32 -23.63 -8.20
CA LYS A 15 -7.42 -24.22 -7.43
C LYS A 15 -7.55 -23.59 -6.04
N THR A 16 -7.47 -22.26 -5.97
CA THR A 16 -7.69 -21.48 -4.75
C THR A 16 -9.02 -20.74 -4.81
N ASP A 17 -9.58 -20.39 -3.65
CA ASP A 17 -10.88 -19.72 -3.56
C ASP A 17 -10.82 -18.25 -4.00
N ALA A 18 -9.68 -17.61 -3.80
CA ALA A 18 -9.41 -16.24 -4.17
C ALA A 18 -7.93 -16.00 -4.51
N ALA A 19 -7.64 -14.82 -5.05
CA ALA A 19 -6.29 -14.30 -5.25
C ALA A 19 -6.20 -12.87 -4.73
N LEU A 20 -5.07 -12.55 -4.06
CA LEU A 20 -4.69 -11.18 -3.71
C LEU A 20 -3.86 -10.61 -4.87
N ILE A 21 -4.25 -9.44 -5.38
CA ILE A 21 -3.52 -8.71 -6.41
C ILE A 21 -3.29 -7.26 -5.97
N GLY A 22 -2.12 -6.72 -6.30
CA GLY A 22 -1.77 -5.32 -6.02
C GLY A 22 -1.32 -4.56 -7.26
N LEU A 23 -1.42 -3.24 -7.20
CA LEU A 23 -0.87 -2.30 -8.16
C LEU A 23 -0.17 -1.18 -7.39
N VAL A 24 1.14 -1.04 -7.58
CA VAL A 24 1.88 0.14 -7.12
C VAL A 24 1.73 1.22 -8.20
N SER A 25 0.97 2.28 -7.90
CA SER A 25 0.70 3.37 -8.83
C SER A 25 1.77 4.46 -8.77
N MET A 26 2.38 4.66 -7.59
CA MET A 26 3.45 5.63 -7.36
C MET A 26 4.47 5.03 -6.39
N TYR A 27 5.75 5.09 -6.77
CA TYR A 27 6.85 4.77 -5.87
C TYR A 27 8.01 5.71 -6.21
N GLN A 28 8.07 6.82 -5.49
CA GLN A 28 9.03 7.88 -5.75
C GLN A 28 9.87 8.08 -4.50
N GLU A 29 11.16 7.80 -4.62
CA GLU A 29 12.12 8.10 -3.56
C GLU A 29 12.39 9.61 -3.50
N ARG A 30 12.72 10.09 -2.30
CA ARG A 30 13.19 11.47 -2.14
C ARG A 30 14.55 11.66 -2.79
N VAL A 31 14.80 12.83 -3.37
CA VAL A 31 16.13 13.21 -3.87
C VAL A 31 16.62 14.44 -3.12
N GLY A 32 17.79 14.37 -2.49
CA GLY A 32 18.44 15.49 -1.81
C GLY A 32 18.88 15.22 -0.37
N SER A 33 19.52 16.22 0.23
CA SER A 33 20.15 16.11 1.56
C SER A 33 19.14 16.26 2.69
N ARG A 34 19.56 15.99 3.94
CA ARG A 34 18.75 16.23 5.16
C ARG A 34 18.27 17.69 5.31
N LEU A 35 18.85 18.65 4.58
CA LEU A 35 18.54 20.07 4.68
C LEU A 35 17.62 20.57 3.54
N GLY A 36 17.29 19.72 2.57
CA GLY A 36 16.47 20.09 1.43
C GLY A 36 16.42 18.93 0.44
N ALA A 37 15.32 18.19 0.46
CA ALA A 37 15.02 17.12 -0.47
C ALA A 37 13.87 17.55 -1.38
N HIS A 38 14.14 17.61 -2.68
CA HIS A 38 13.17 17.84 -3.74
C HIS A 38 13.49 16.89 -4.90
N PRO A 39 12.56 16.02 -5.32
CA PRO A 39 11.18 15.91 -4.84
C PRO A 39 11.04 15.08 -3.53
N PRO A 40 9.90 15.17 -2.81
CA PRO A 40 9.64 14.36 -1.61
C PRO A 40 9.39 12.89 -1.94
N ALA A 41 9.41 12.04 -0.91
CA ALA A 41 8.97 10.66 -1.06
C ALA A 41 7.44 10.59 -1.28
N ILE A 42 7.02 9.73 -2.21
CA ILE A 42 5.60 9.50 -2.53
C ILE A 42 5.39 8.01 -2.73
N VAL A 43 4.36 7.47 -2.08
CA VAL A 43 3.91 6.09 -2.31
C VAL A 43 2.43 6.10 -2.58
N GLY A 44 2.02 5.32 -3.57
CA GLY A 44 0.63 5.06 -3.90
C GLY A 44 0.48 3.61 -4.35
N PHE A 45 -0.45 2.88 -3.76
CA PHE A 45 -0.78 1.53 -4.18
C PHE A 45 -2.22 1.16 -3.89
N GLN A 46 -2.69 0.12 -4.56
CA GLN A 46 -3.94 -0.56 -4.31
C GLN A 46 -3.70 -2.06 -4.17
N ALA A 47 -4.45 -2.73 -3.31
CA ALA A 47 -4.53 -4.17 -3.20
C ALA A 47 -5.99 -4.63 -3.19
N LYS A 48 -6.28 -5.80 -3.78
CA LYS A 48 -7.61 -6.39 -3.83
C LYS A 48 -7.55 -7.89 -3.65
N VAL A 49 -8.46 -8.44 -2.85
CA VAL A 49 -8.75 -9.89 -2.84
C VAL A 49 -9.92 -10.12 -3.78
N ILE A 50 -9.75 -11.03 -4.75
CA ILE A 50 -10.74 -11.33 -5.78
C ILE A 50 -11.02 -12.82 -5.74
N ALA A 51 -12.28 -13.18 -5.55
CA ALA A 51 -12.76 -14.55 -5.59
C ALA A 51 -12.67 -15.14 -7.01
N VAL A 52 -12.68 -16.46 -7.09
CA VAL A 52 -12.61 -17.21 -8.36
C VAL A 52 -13.77 -16.93 -9.33
N ASP A 53 -14.90 -16.44 -8.82
CA ASP A 53 -16.07 -16.00 -9.60
C ASP A 53 -15.98 -14.53 -10.06
N GLY A 54 -14.94 -13.81 -9.64
CA GLY A 54 -14.70 -12.41 -9.95
C GLY A 54 -15.20 -11.41 -8.91
N GLN A 55 -15.84 -11.86 -7.82
CA GLN A 55 -16.25 -10.96 -6.74
C GLN A 55 -15.02 -10.35 -6.04
N VAL A 56 -14.99 -9.03 -5.89
CA VAL A 56 -13.99 -8.35 -5.03
C VAL A 56 -14.42 -8.56 -3.58
N LEU A 57 -13.63 -9.33 -2.83
CA LEU A 57 -13.90 -9.66 -1.43
C LEU A 57 -13.35 -8.60 -0.47
N TRP A 58 -12.30 -7.91 -0.88
CA TRP A 58 -11.69 -6.80 -0.12
C TRP A 58 -10.89 -5.91 -1.08
N ALA A 59 -10.81 -4.62 -0.77
CA ALA A 59 -9.95 -3.68 -1.46
C ALA A 59 -9.34 -2.72 -0.44
N GLY A 60 -8.03 -2.54 -0.51
CA GLY A 60 -7.27 -1.56 0.25
C GLY A 60 -6.53 -0.62 -0.68
N GLU A 61 -6.47 0.65 -0.32
CA GLU A 61 -5.70 1.65 -1.05
C GLU A 61 -4.92 2.54 -0.10
N TYR A 62 -3.76 2.98 -0.55
CA TYR A 62 -2.91 3.88 0.20
C TYR A 62 -2.29 4.88 -0.75
N TYR A 63 -2.26 6.14 -0.33
CA TYR A 63 -1.56 7.20 -1.03
C TYR A 63 -1.05 8.22 -0.02
N GLU A 64 0.28 8.38 0.04
CA GLU A 64 0.89 9.40 0.86
C GLU A 64 2.03 10.09 0.10
N ARG A 65 2.02 11.42 0.17
CA ARG A 65 3.13 12.29 -0.23
C ARG A 65 3.69 12.90 1.04
N GLN A 66 4.97 12.67 1.31
CA GLN A 66 5.62 13.27 2.46
C GLN A 66 5.65 14.80 2.31
N ARG A 67 5.17 15.54 3.32
CA ARG A 67 5.22 17.00 3.33
C ARG A 67 6.63 17.49 3.70
N PRO A 68 7.12 18.60 3.12
CA PRO A 68 8.36 19.23 3.56
C PRO A 68 8.27 19.67 5.03
N MET A 69 9.39 19.61 5.75
CA MET A 69 9.50 20.04 7.16
C MET A 69 9.04 21.49 7.39
N THR A 70 9.17 22.37 6.39
CA THR A 70 8.71 23.77 6.45
C THR A 70 7.18 23.91 6.50
N GLU A 71 6.44 22.88 6.10
CA GLU A 71 4.97 22.86 6.11
C GLU A 71 4.39 22.14 7.34
N ASP A 72 5.18 21.31 8.04
CA ASP A 72 4.74 20.55 9.22
C ASP A 72 5.86 20.31 10.26
N LEU A 73 6.21 21.38 10.98
CA LEU A 73 7.20 21.35 12.07
C LEU A 73 6.79 20.47 13.25
N LEU A 74 5.49 20.36 13.56
CA LEU A 74 4.98 19.58 14.69
C LEU A 74 4.98 18.07 14.40
N GLY A 75 4.56 17.66 13.19
CA GLY A 75 4.66 16.27 12.73
C GLY A 75 6.11 15.81 12.60
N PHE A 76 7.02 16.72 12.24
CA PHE A 76 8.45 16.43 12.18
C PHE A 76 9.08 16.15 13.55
N LEU A 77 8.68 16.89 14.59
CA LEU A 77 9.19 16.68 15.96
C LEU A 77 8.71 15.36 16.58
N GLN A 78 7.55 14.86 16.16
CA GLN A 78 7.02 13.56 16.62
C GLN A 78 7.60 12.35 15.88
N ARG A 79 8.05 12.50 14.62
CA ARG A 79 8.49 11.38 13.77
C ARG A 79 10.01 11.23 13.55
N TRP A 80 10.84 12.10 14.15
CA TRP A 80 12.32 12.03 14.21
C TRP A 80 13.15 11.70 12.94
N SER A 81 12.55 11.52 11.76
CA SER A 81 13.31 11.26 10.54
C SER A 81 12.50 11.53 9.28
N PHE A 82 13.23 11.88 8.22
CA PHE A 82 12.77 11.80 6.85
C PHE A 82 12.44 10.34 6.51
N VAL A 83 11.27 10.11 5.93
CA VAL A 83 10.77 8.78 5.60
C VAL A 83 11.07 8.50 4.12
N THR A 84 11.72 7.38 3.84
CA THR A 84 11.99 6.85 2.49
C THR A 84 10.69 6.37 1.83
N ALA A 85 10.71 6.16 0.52
CA ALA A 85 9.58 5.51 -0.14
C ALA A 85 9.34 4.09 0.40
N ALA A 86 10.40 3.39 0.83
CA ALA A 86 10.28 2.07 1.44
C ALA A 86 9.53 2.13 2.77
N GLU A 87 9.93 3.00 3.69
CA GLU A 87 9.27 3.16 4.99
C GLU A 87 7.82 3.67 4.84
N LEU A 88 7.53 4.56 3.86
CA LEU A 88 6.15 4.97 3.54
C LEU A 88 5.30 3.80 3.02
N ALA A 89 5.90 2.88 2.26
CA ALA A 89 5.20 1.71 1.75
C ALA A 89 4.92 0.70 2.85
N GLU A 90 5.89 0.44 3.74
CA GLU A 90 5.70 -0.44 4.91
C GLU A 90 4.58 0.08 5.80
N TYR A 91 4.62 1.36 6.18
CA TYR A 91 3.54 1.98 6.95
C TYR A 91 2.19 1.90 6.22
N GLY A 92 2.17 2.18 4.91
CA GLY A 92 0.94 2.07 4.13
C GLY A 92 0.36 0.67 4.11
N VAL A 93 1.20 -0.37 4.02
CA VAL A 93 0.78 -1.77 4.09
C VAL A 93 0.19 -2.08 5.47
N ASP A 94 0.85 -1.67 6.54
CA ASP A 94 0.36 -1.87 7.91
C ASP A 94 -0.99 -1.20 8.13
N GLU A 95 -1.18 0.05 7.69
CA GLU A 95 -2.46 0.75 7.80
C GLU A 95 -3.58 0.05 7.00
N VAL A 96 -3.30 -0.33 5.75
CA VAL A 96 -4.27 -1.00 4.89
C VAL A 96 -4.67 -2.37 5.46
N LEU A 97 -3.73 -3.12 6.04
CA LEU A 97 -4.00 -4.45 6.58
C LEU A 97 -4.84 -4.44 7.87
N LYS A 98 -4.99 -3.29 8.56
CA LYS A 98 -5.88 -3.20 9.73
C LYS A 98 -7.34 -3.50 9.39
N GLU A 99 -7.76 -3.19 8.17
CA GLU A 99 -9.11 -3.46 7.67
C GLU A 99 -9.21 -4.78 6.89
N PHE A 100 -8.16 -5.58 6.88
CA PHE A 100 -8.13 -6.84 6.14
C PHE A 100 -9.01 -7.90 6.84
N PRO A 101 -10.04 -8.44 6.16
CA PRO A 101 -11.07 -9.25 6.82
C PRO A 101 -10.73 -10.73 6.95
N PHE A 102 -9.53 -11.16 6.54
CA PHE A 102 -9.12 -12.57 6.54
C PHE A 102 -7.91 -12.79 7.46
N GLY A 103 -7.86 -13.95 8.14
CA GLY A 103 -6.70 -14.33 8.95
C GLY A 103 -6.65 -13.73 10.36
N SER A 104 -7.70 -13.05 10.82
CA SER A 104 -7.93 -12.81 12.24
C SER A 104 -8.34 -14.14 12.88
N GLY A 105 -7.38 -14.82 13.51
CA GLY A 105 -7.56 -16.15 14.10
C GLY A 105 -8.53 -16.20 15.28
N GLU A 106 -9.83 -16.09 15.03
CA GLU A 106 -10.82 -16.82 15.79
C GLU A 106 -11.32 -17.97 14.90
N GLU A 107 -10.62 -19.11 14.97
CA GLU A 107 -11.28 -20.39 14.72
C GLU A 107 -12.47 -20.47 15.69
N ARG A 108 -13.69 -20.46 15.16
CA ARG A 108 -14.89 -20.92 15.86
C ARG A 108 -15.52 -22.05 15.05
#